data_AF-A0A7C4VJW8-F1
#
_entry.id   AF-A0A7C4VJW8-F1
#
_cell.length_a   1.000
_cell.length_b   1.000
_cell.length_c   1.000
_cell.angle_alpha   90.00
_cell.angle_beta   90.00
_cell.angle_gamma   90.00
#
_symmetry.space_group_name_H-M   'P 1'
#
loop_
_entity.id
_entity.type
_entity.pdbx_description
1 polymer ?
#
loop_
_entity_poly.entity_id
_entity_poly.type
_entity_poly.pdbx_seq_one_letter_code
_entity_poly.pdbx_strand_id
1 'polypeptide(L)'
;MKKWVVVTALLILIFGIICLLVNETRLEEELIDEYNLPTSMTEGTACIFIERARGKNEVFRQLLDQGKISEVVLEVFINASGNVSFKVGRFPFIDPNTNKTVFETTFFDRTEKFINERVKVPVNATSAVDRSSYCWEARNEWTDVVTIFTGYVRLKAEIPKNYHPYYGPGTLICLSGISLAFYGFLTKPAKKRR
;
A
#
# COMPACT_ATOMS: atom_id res chain seq x y z
N MET A 1 22.89 45.46 -20.95
CA MET A 1 22.60 44.09 -20.48
C MET A 1 22.96 43.10 -21.56
N LYS A 2 23.74 42.05 -21.26
CA LYS A 2 24.01 40.98 -22.23
C LYS A 2 22.71 40.18 -22.41
N LYS A 3 22.12 40.20 -23.61
CA LYS A 3 20.89 39.46 -23.98
C LYS A 3 20.91 38.01 -23.46
N TRP A 4 22.10 37.43 -23.40
CA TRP A 4 22.42 36.12 -22.83
C TRP A 4 21.88 35.85 -21.42
N VAL A 5 21.84 36.83 -20.50
CA VAL A 5 21.35 36.62 -19.12
C VAL A 5 19.84 36.42 -19.09
N VAL A 6 19.10 37.17 -19.91
CA VAL A 6 17.64 37.03 -20.02
C VAL A 6 17.29 35.71 -20.71
N VAL A 7 18.04 35.34 -21.75
CA VAL A 7 17.85 34.07 -22.46
C VAL A 7 18.11 32.86 -21.56
N THR A 8 19.17 32.90 -20.74
CA THR A 8 19.46 31.82 -19.78
C THR A 8 18.41 31.74 -18.67
N ALA A 9 17.97 32.87 -18.11
CA ALA A 9 16.89 32.87 -17.12
C ALA A 9 15.58 32.27 -17.68
N LEU A 10 15.26 32.58 -18.94
CA LEU A 10 14.06 32.06 -19.60
C LEU A 10 14.14 30.55 -19.87
N LEU A 11 15.33 30.06 -20.28
CA LEU A 11 15.57 28.63 -20.47
C LEU A 11 15.47 27.85 -19.15
N ILE A 12 16.04 28.37 -18.06
CA ILE A 12 15.95 27.77 -16.72
C ILE A 12 14.49 27.70 -16.26
N LEU A 13 13.72 28.76 -16.50
CA LEU A 13 12.31 28.82 -16.14
C LEU A 13 11.47 27.82 -16.95
N ILE A 14 11.69 27.71 -18.26
CA ILE A 14 11.01 26.72 -19.11
C ILE A 14 11.37 25.30 -18.66
N PHE A 15 12.64 25.04 -18.38
CA PHE A 15 13.08 23.73 -17.90
C PHE A 15 12.45 23.37 -16.55
N GLY A 16 12.36 24.32 -15.62
CA GLY A 16 11.66 24.13 -14.35
C GLY A 16 10.17 23.81 -14.52
N ILE A 17 9.48 24.47 -15.46
CA ILE A 17 8.07 24.17 -15.78
C ILE A 17 7.93 22.76 -16.35
N ILE A 18 8.81 22.34 -17.26
CA ILE A 18 8.80 20.98 -17.81
C ILE A 18 9.00 19.95 -16.70
N CYS A 19 9.93 20.18 -15.77
CA CYS A 19 10.14 19.31 -14.62
C CYS A 19 8.91 19.27 -13.67
N LEU A 20 8.16 20.37 -13.54
CA LEU A 20 6.92 20.39 -12.77
C LEU A 20 5.77 19.63 -13.44
N LEU A 21 5.82 19.44 -14.76
CA LEU A 21 4.84 18.69 -15.54
C LEU A 21 5.09 17.17 -15.51
N VAL A 22 6.26 16.72 -15.04
CA VAL A 22 6.54 15.29 -14.88
C VAL A 22 5.73 14.76 -13.70
N ASN A 23 4.69 13.99 -14.00
CA ASN A 23 3.89 13.31 -12.98
C ASN A 23 4.62 12.01 -12.58
N GLU A 24 4.95 11.86 -11.31
CA GLU A 24 5.51 10.61 -10.80
C GLU A 24 4.40 9.70 -10.30
N THR A 25 4.29 8.50 -10.86
CA THR A 25 3.45 7.45 -10.30
C THR A 25 4.28 6.60 -9.35
N ARG A 26 3.91 6.60 -8.08
CA ARG A 26 4.56 5.74 -7.07
C ARG A 26 3.55 4.71 -6.57
N LEU A 27 4.01 3.48 -6.38
CA LEU A 27 3.23 2.45 -5.71
C LEU A 27 3.32 2.67 -4.20
N GLU A 28 2.17 2.74 -3.53
CA GLU A 28 2.10 2.79 -2.08
C GLU A 28 1.29 1.62 -1.54
N GLU A 29 1.75 1.01 -0.44
CA GLU A 29 0.96 0.04 0.30
C GLU A 29 -0.18 0.76 1.03
N GLU A 30 -1.41 0.45 0.65
CA GLU A 30 -2.61 0.95 1.31
C GLU A 30 -3.28 -0.19 2.09
N LEU A 31 -3.73 0.11 3.31
CA LEU A 31 -4.52 -0.80 4.12
C LEU A 31 -5.94 -0.89 3.56
N ILE A 32 -6.35 -2.10 3.17
CA ILE A 32 -7.66 -2.35 2.56
C ILE A 32 -8.65 -2.87 3.61
N ASP A 33 -8.21 -3.84 4.41
CA ASP A 33 -9.00 -4.34 5.53
C ASP A 33 -8.09 -4.81 6.66
N GLU A 34 -8.63 -4.81 7.87
CA GLU A 34 -7.94 -5.25 9.07
C GLU A 34 -8.89 -6.07 9.93
N TYR A 35 -8.37 -7.17 10.46
CA TYR A 35 -9.04 -7.95 11.48
C TYR A 35 -8.15 -8.01 12.73
N ASN A 36 -8.70 -7.61 13.87
CA ASN A 36 -8.04 -7.73 15.15
C ASN A 36 -8.41 -9.05 15.82
N LEU A 37 -7.40 -9.82 16.23
CA LEU A 37 -7.58 -11.07 16.95
C LEU A 37 -8.17 -10.79 18.36
N PRO A 38 -9.03 -11.68 18.88
CA PRO A 38 -9.54 -11.56 20.24
C PRO A 38 -8.40 -11.71 21.26
N THR A 39 -8.55 -11.07 22.43
CA THR A 39 -7.53 -11.06 23.50
C THR A 39 -7.35 -12.41 24.21
N SER A 40 -8.34 -13.29 24.13
CA SER A 40 -8.26 -14.67 24.64
C SER A 40 -8.66 -15.63 23.53
N MET A 41 -7.86 -16.66 23.29
CA MET A 41 -8.10 -17.58 22.18
C MET A 41 -8.01 -19.04 22.62
N THR A 42 -9.08 -19.78 22.35
CA THR A 42 -9.11 -21.25 22.41
C THR A 42 -9.05 -21.80 20.99
N GLU A 43 -10.01 -21.44 20.14
CA GLU A 43 -9.95 -21.62 18.69
C GLU A 43 -10.69 -20.47 18.02
N GLY A 44 -10.24 -20.06 16.83
CA GLY A 44 -10.95 -19.06 16.05
C GLY A 44 -10.54 -19.05 14.59
N THR A 45 -11.54 -18.98 13.73
CA THR A 45 -11.36 -18.87 12.28
C THR A 45 -12.03 -17.58 11.83
N ALA A 46 -11.35 -16.78 11.03
CA ALA A 46 -12.00 -15.65 10.37
C ALA A 46 -11.53 -15.49 8.94
N CYS A 47 -12.33 -14.76 8.17
CA CYS A 47 -12.11 -14.55 6.75
C CYS A 47 -12.13 -13.06 6.43
N ILE A 48 -11.13 -12.62 5.69
CA ILE A 48 -11.11 -11.32 5.02
C ILE A 48 -11.65 -11.54 3.61
N PHE A 49 -12.83 -10.98 3.35
CA PHE A 49 -13.50 -11.10 2.07
C PHE A 49 -13.05 -9.97 1.15
N ILE A 50 -12.38 -10.30 0.04
CA ILE A 50 -11.96 -9.30 -0.95
C ILE A 50 -13.18 -8.53 -1.48
N GLU A 51 -14.34 -9.16 -1.63
CA GLU A 51 -15.57 -8.44 -2.03
C GLU A 51 -16.01 -7.37 -1.03
N ARG A 52 -15.88 -7.63 0.28
CA ARG A 52 -16.15 -6.63 1.30
C ARG A 52 -15.16 -5.49 1.22
N ALA A 53 -13.89 -5.81 1.01
CA ALA A 53 -12.82 -4.84 0.74
C ALA A 53 -13.10 -3.98 -0.52
N ARG A 54 -13.60 -4.58 -1.61
CA ARG A 54 -14.05 -3.87 -2.82
C ARG A 54 -15.13 -2.84 -2.50
N GLY A 55 -16.07 -3.18 -1.62
CA GLY A 55 -17.14 -2.24 -1.21
C GLY A 55 -16.66 -1.10 -0.30
N LYS A 56 -15.54 -1.28 0.41
CA LYS A 56 -14.98 -0.29 1.33
C LYS A 56 -14.03 0.70 0.64
N ASN A 57 -13.32 0.28 -0.41
CA ASN A 57 -12.34 1.10 -1.11
C ASN A 57 -12.60 1.09 -2.62
N GLU A 58 -13.20 2.18 -3.11
CA GLU A 58 -13.59 2.35 -4.52
C GLU A 58 -12.39 2.35 -5.47
N VAL A 59 -11.25 2.91 -5.05
CA VAL A 59 -10.02 2.95 -5.84
C VAL A 59 -9.45 1.54 -6.00
N PHE A 60 -9.37 0.79 -4.90
CA PHE A 60 -8.98 -0.62 -4.92
C PHE A 60 -9.89 -1.45 -5.82
N ARG A 61 -11.22 -1.26 -5.73
CA ARG A 61 -12.20 -1.94 -6.58
C ARG A 61 -11.94 -1.70 -8.05
N GLN A 62 -11.80 -0.44 -8.45
CA GLN A 62 -11.57 -0.07 -9.85
C GLN A 62 -10.25 -0.62 -10.39
N LEU A 63 -9.18 -0.56 -9.60
CA LEU A 63 -7.87 -1.08 -10.00
C LEU A 63 -7.86 -2.60 -10.12
N LEU A 64 -8.55 -3.28 -9.21
CA LEU A 64 -8.72 -4.72 -9.27
C LEU A 64 -9.54 -5.13 -10.50
N ASP A 65 -10.66 -4.47 -10.77
CA ASP A 65 -11.51 -4.75 -11.94
C ASP A 65 -10.80 -4.43 -13.27
N GLN A 66 -9.88 -3.46 -13.28
CA GLN A 66 -8.99 -3.16 -14.42
C GLN A 66 -7.82 -4.15 -14.56
N GLY A 67 -7.67 -5.11 -13.65
CA GLY A 67 -6.53 -6.04 -13.63
C GLY A 67 -5.18 -5.39 -13.32
N LYS A 68 -5.19 -4.19 -12.74
CA LYS A 68 -3.97 -3.46 -12.34
C LYS A 68 -3.40 -3.94 -11.01
N ILE A 69 -4.18 -4.70 -10.25
CA ILE A 69 -3.74 -5.37 -9.02
C ILE A 69 -3.75 -6.87 -9.31
N SER A 70 -2.56 -7.47 -9.37
CA SER A 70 -2.38 -8.92 -9.53
C SER A 70 -2.10 -9.64 -8.20
N GLU A 71 -1.67 -8.90 -7.18
CA GLU A 71 -1.27 -9.44 -5.88
C GLU A 71 -1.71 -8.50 -4.76
N VAL A 72 -1.99 -9.09 -3.61
CA VAL A 72 -2.21 -8.37 -2.35
C VAL A 72 -1.29 -8.93 -1.27
N VAL A 73 -1.04 -8.14 -0.25
CA VAL A 73 -0.18 -8.50 0.87
C VAL A 73 -1.03 -8.82 2.08
N LEU A 74 -0.88 -10.02 2.61
CA LEU A 74 -1.40 -10.42 3.91
C LEU A 74 -0.30 -10.22 4.94
N GLU A 75 -0.51 -9.30 5.87
CA GLU A 75 0.38 -9.06 7.00
C GLU A 75 -0.25 -9.66 8.26
N VAL A 76 0.49 -10.57 8.89
CA VAL A 76 0.07 -11.28 10.10
C VAL A 76 0.97 -10.86 11.23
N PHE A 77 0.37 -10.45 12.35
CA PHE A 77 1.09 -10.16 13.57
C PHE A 77 0.39 -10.80 14.76
N ILE A 78 1.13 -11.54 15.57
CA ILE A 78 0.63 -12.16 16.81
C ILE A 78 1.73 -12.06 17.86
N ASN A 79 1.34 -11.63 19.05
CA ASN A 79 2.15 -11.69 20.26
C ASN A 79 1.26 -12.22 21.38
N ALA A 80 1.57 -13.42 21.84
CA ALA A 80 0.76 -14.16 22.79
C ALA A 80 1.54 -14.53 24.06
N SER A 81 0.85 -15.02 25.08
CA SER A 81 1.47 -15.54 26.32
C SER A 81 2.13 -16.90 26.13
N GLY A 82 1.58 -17.71 25.23
CA GLY A 82 2.08 -19.02 24.80
C GLY A 82 2.11 -19.15 23.28
N ASN A 83 2.50 -20.32 22.79
CA ASN A 83 2.51 -20.58 21.36
C ASN A 83 1.08 -20.60 20.80
N VAL A 84 0.91 -20.19 19.55
CA VAL A 84 -0.36 -20.24 18.83
C VAL A 84 -0.10 -20.86 17.47
N SER A 85 -0.88 -21.88 17.11
CA SER A 85 -0.89 -22.46 15.76
C SER A 85 -1.68 -21.52 14.86
N PHE A 86 -1.04 -20.97 13.85
CA PHE A 86 -1.61 -19.98 12.95
C PHE A 86 -1.41 -20.37 11.50
N LYS A 87 -2.53 -20.48 10.80
CA LYS A 87 -2.59 -20.89 9.41
C LYS A 87 -3.34 -19.86 8.58
N VAL A 88 -2.80 -19.51 7.42
CA VAL A 88 -3.43 -18.61 6.45
C VAL A 88 -3.57 -19.34 5.13
N GLY A 89 -4.75 -19.25 4.54
CA GLY A 89 -5.05 -19.91 3.29
C GLY A 89 -6.24 -19.34 2.55
N ARG A 90 -6.53 -19.99 1.42
CA ARG A 90 -7.69 -19.74 0.58
C ARG A 90 -8.77 -20.80 0.81
N PHE A 91 -10.02 -20.37 0.80
CA PHE A 91 -11.22 -21.23 0.77
C PHE A 91 -11.21 -22.37 1.80
N PRO A 92 -11.56 -22.08 3.07
CA PRO A 92 -11.77 -23.13 4.04
C PRO A 92 -13.04 -23.90 3.72
N PHE A 93 -12.95 -25.22 3.53
CA PHE A 93 -14.11 -26.10 3.61
C PHE A 93 -14.02 -26.94 4.88
N ILE A 94 -15.18 -27.33 5.41
CA ILE A 94 -15.25 -28.26 6.52
C ILE A 94 -15.17 -29.66 5.92
N ASP A 95 -14.14 -30.42 6.29
CA ASP A 95 -14.06 -31.83 5.94
C ASP A 95 -15.23 -32.56 6.62
N PRO A 96 -16.14 -33.18 5.86
CA PRO A 96 -17.32 -33.83 6.42
C PRO A 96 -16.99 -35.03 7.31
N ASN A 97 -15.80 -35.63 7.17
CA ASN A 97 -15.40 -36.80 7.94
C ASN A 97 -14.73 -36.44 9.26
N THR A 98 -13.94 -35.37 9.28
CA THR A 98 -13.18 -34.94 10.46
C THR A 98 -13.78 -33.74 11.17
N ASN A 99 -14.77 -33.09 10.55
CA ASN A 99 -15.34 -31.81 10.96
C ASN A 99 -14.28 -30.71 11.19
N LYS A 100 -13.13 -30.83 10.53
CA LYS A 100 -12.02 -29.88 10.62
C LYS A 100 -12.03 -28.94 9.43
N THR A 101 -11.52 -27.73 9.66
CA THR A 101 -11.29 -26.76 8.60
C THR A 101 -10.09 -27.20 7.76
N VAL A 102 -10.29 -27.30 6.45
CA VAL A 102 -9.26 -27.62 5.48
C VAL A 102 -9.16 -26.48 4.47
N PHE A 103 -7.95 -25.96 4.31
CA PHE A 103 -7.65 -24.92 3.32
C PHE A 103 -7.30 -25.56 1.98
N GLU A 104 -7.90 -25.07 0.91
CA GLU A 104 -7.55 -25.48 -0.46
C GLU A 104 -6.09 -25.11 -0.80
N THR A 105 -5.66 -23.92 -0.38
CA THR A 105 -4.26 -23.49 -0.51
C THR A 105 -3.81 -22.90 0.81
N THR A 106 -2.68 -23.37 1.32
CA THR A 106 -2.03 -22.83 2.53
C THR A 106 -0.87 -21.96 2.11
N PHE A 107 -0.83 -20.71 2.57
CA PHE A 107 0.27 -19.79 2.30
C PHE A 107 1.21 -19.63 3.49
N PHE A 108 0.67 -19.81 4.69
CA PHE A 108 1.41 -19.71 5.94
C PHE A 108 0.85 -20.72 6.92
N ASP A 109 1.73 -21.41 7.64
CA ASP A 109 1.38 -22.40 8.67
C ASP A 109 2.53 -22.45 9.66
N ARG A 110 2.34 -21.86 10.84
CA ARG A 110 3.36 -21.81 11.89
C ARG A 110 2.75 -21.85 13.28
N THR A 111 3.53 -22.38 14.20
CA THR A 111 3.15 -22.48 15.60
C THR A 111 4.19 -21.81 16.48
N GLU A 112 3.95 -20.55 16.83
CA GLU A 112 4.92 -19.72 17.56
C GLU A 112 4.19 -18.76 18.52
N LYS A 113 4.90 -18.29 19.56
CA LYS A 113 4.39 -17.27 20.50
C LYS A 113 4.36 -15.87 19.88
N PHE A 114 5.31 -15.60 18.99
CA PHE A 114 5.45 -14.35 18.28
C PHE A 114 5.49 -14.64 16.79
N ILE A 115 4.53 -14.11 16.04
CA ILE A 115 4.44 -14.26 14.59
C ILE A 115 4.43 -12.86 14.00
N ASN A 116 5.31 -12.61 13.04
CA ASN A 116 5.33 -11.39 12.26
C ASN A 116 5.70 -11.74 10.82
N GLU A 117 4.70 -12.00 10.00
CA GLU A 117 4.89 -12.49 8.64
C GLU A 117 4.18 -11.59 7.63
N ARG A 118 4.79 -11.44 6.45
CA ARG A 118 4.18 -10.80 5.28
C ARG A 118 4.17 -11.77 4.11
N VAL A 119 2.98 -12.03 3.59
CA VAL A 119 2.77 -13.01 2.53
C VAL A 119 2.12 -12.31 1.33
N LYS A 120 2.77 -12.35 0.17
CA LYS A 120 2.16 -11.91 -1.10
C LYS A 120 1.30 -13.04 -1.63
N VAL A 121 0.05 -12.73 -1.95
CA VAL A 121 -0.92 -13.69 -2.45
C VAL A 121 -1.53 -13.19 -3.77
N PRO A 122 -1.66 -14.06 -4.79
CA PRO A 122 -2.22 -13.67 -6.07
C PRO A 122 -3.73 -13.40 -5.96
N VAL A 123 -4.19 -12.37 -6.65
CA VAL A 123 -5.62 -12.06 -6.83
C VAL A 123 -5.93 -12.05 -8.31
N ASN A 124 -6.92 -12.83 -8.74
CA ASN A 124 -7.40 -12.79 -10.11
C ASN A 124 -8.79 -12.14 -10.15
N ALA A 125 -8.94 -11.08 -10.94
CA ALA A 125 -10.18 -10.33 -11.06
C ALA A 125 -11.24 -11.01 -11.95
N THR A 126 -10.83 -11.99 -12.78
CA THR A 126 -11.67 -12.50 -13.89
C THR A 126 -12.47 -13.75 -13.58
N SER A 127 -12.12 -14.52 -12.56
CA SER A 127 -12.88 -15.71 -12.18
C SER A 127 -13.93 -15.36 -11.14
N ALA A 128 -15.21 -15.65 -11.41
CA ALA A 128 -16.29 -15.56 -10.43
C ALA A 128 -16.03 -16.44 -9.19
N VAL A 129 -15.12 -17.40 -9.29
CA VAL A 129 -14.64 -18.25 -8.19
C VAL A 129 -13.43 -17.65 -7.47
N ASP A 130 -12.65 -16.74 -8.09
CA ASP A 130 -11.55 -16.00 -7.45
C ASP A 130 -12.01 -14.75 -6.67
N ARG A 131 -13.31 -14.65 -6.36
CA ARG A 131 -13.86 -13.78 -5.29
C ARG A 131 -13.41 -14.20 -3.88
N SER A 132 -12.42 -15.10 -3.83
CA SER A 132 -11.46 -15.46 -2.78
C SER A 132 -11.46 -14.59 -1.52
N SER A 133 -12.16 -15.09 -0.51
CA SER A 133 -11.81 -14.76 0.85
C SER A 133 -10.43 -15.35 1.17
N TYR A 134 -9.55 -14.51 1.72
CA TYR A 134 -8.39 -15.00 2.44
C TYR A 134 -8.84 -15.28 3.86
N CYS A 135 -8.79 -16.55 4.24
CA CYS A 135 -9.17 -16.97 5.56
C CYS A 135 -7.92 -17.33 6.34
N TRP A 136 -8.02 -17.16 7.63
CA TRP A 136 -6.99 -17.57 8.55
C TRP A 136 -7.65 -18.27 9.72
N GLU A 137 -6.87 -19.15 10.31
CA GLU A 137 -7.26 -19.97 11.42
C GLU A 137 -6.15 -19.85 12.45
N ALA A 138 -6.53 -19.44 13.65
CA ALA A 138 -5.65 -19.57 14.80
C ALA A 138 -6.25 -20.57 15.78
N ARG A 139 -5.43 -21.53 16.20
CA ARG A 139 -5.78 -22.51 17.20
C ARG A 139 -4.77 -22.48 18.32
N ASN A 140 -5.29 -22.60 19.54
CA ASN A 140 -4.48 -23.01 20.66
C ASN A 140 -4.52 -24.54 20.70
N GLU A 141 -3.41 -25.19 20.36
CA GLU A 141 -3.29 -26.65 20.39
C GLU A 141 -3.04 -27.20 21.81
N TRP A 142 -2.92 -26.31 22.81
CA TRP A 142 -2.67 -26.67 24.21
C TRP A 142 -3.91 -26.54 25.08
N THR A 143 -3.87 -27.21 26.23
CA THR A 143 -4.95 -27.25 27.22
C THR A 143 -5.11 -25.94 28.00
N ASP A 144 -4.04 -25.15 28.12
CA ASP A 144 -4.04 -23.88 28.86
C ASP A 144 -4.49 -22.73 27.95
N VAL A 145 -5.33 -21.84 28.46
CA VAL A 145 -5.80 -20.67 27.70
C VAL A 145 -4.62 -19.75 27.36
N VAL A 146 -4.45 -19.46 26.07
CA VAL A 146 -3.46 -18.50 25.58
C VAL A 146 -4.07 -17.10 25.48
N THR A 147 -3.38 -16.12 26.05
CA THR A 147 -3.74 -14.70 25.97
C THR A 147 -3.00 -14.07 24.79
N ILE A 148 -3.72 -13.41 23.89
CA ILE A 148 -3.14 -12.62 22.80
C ILE A 148 -3.02 -11.18 23.32
N PHE A 149 -1.78 -10.73 23.55
CA PHE A 149 -1.51 -9.36 23.96
C PHE A 149 -1.79 -8.39 22.83
N THR A 150 -1.38 -8.76 21.62
CA THR A 150 -1.64 -8.01 20.39
C THR A 150 -1.68 -8.97 19.23
N GLY A 151 -2.72 -8.91 18.40
CA GLY A 151 -2.78 -9.71 17.20
C GLY A 151 -3.69 -9.10 16.14
N TYR A 152 -3.22 -9.10 14.89
CA TYR A 152 -4.02 -8.66 13.76
C TYR A 152 -3.63 -9.40 12.47
N VAL A 153 -4.58 -9.40 11.54
CA VAL A 153 -4.36 -9.79 10.15
C VAL A 153 -4.80 -8.63 9.29
N ARG A 154 -3.90 -8.11 8.47
CA ARG A 154 -4.13 -6.97 7.59
C ARG A 154 -4.03 -7.39 6.14
N LEU A 155 -4.97 -6.91 5.35
CA LEU A 155 -4.93 -6.98 3.91
C LEU A 155 -4.46 -5.63 3.37
N LYS A 156 -3.34 -5.62 2.66
CA LYS A 156 -2.78 -4.44 2.00
C LYS A 156 -2.71 -4.65 0.50
N ALA A 157 -2.83 -3.57 -0.26
CA ALA A 157 -2.63 -3.59 -1.70
C ALA A 157 -1.69 -2.47 -2.11
N GLU A 158 -0.88 -2.73 -3.13
CA GLU A 158 -0.03 -1.70 -3.75
C GLU A 158 -0.92 -0.88 -4.71
N ILE A 159 -1.22 0.36 -4.33
CA ILE A 159 -2.06 1.28 -5.10
C ILE A 159 -1.18 2.36 -5.73
N PRO A 160 -1.23 2.57 -7.06
CA PRO A 160 -0.51 3.65 -7.70
C PRO A 160 -1.14 4.98 -7.29
N LYS A 161 -0.32 5.85 -6.68
CA LYS A 161 -0.69 7.24 -6.41
C LYS A 161 0.10 8.19 -7.30
N ASN A 162 -0.63 9.17 -7.81
CA ASN A 162 -0.05 10.25 -8.60
C ASN A 162 0.49 11.31 -7.64
N TYR A 163 1.79 11.55 -7.71
CA TYR A 163 2.42 12.63 -6.98
C TYR A 163 2.73 13.78 -7.92
N HIS A 164 2.10 14.93 -7.66
CA HIS A 164 2.48 16.17 -8.31
C HIS A 164 3.71 16.75 -7.62
N PRO A 165 4.79 17.05 -8.35
CA PRO A 165 6.03 17.55 -7.78
C PRO A 165 5.93 19.06 -7.46
N TYR A 166 4.87 19.52 -6.78
CA TYR A 166 4.78 20.92 -6.34
C TYR A 166 5.86 21.26 -5.27
N TYR A 167 6.47 20.24 -4.64
CA TYR A 167 7.51 20.36 -3.62
C TYR A 167 8.82 19.65 -4.01
N GLY A 168 9.25 19.79 -5.27
CA GLY A 168 10.42 19.10 -5.82
C GLY A 168 11.54 20.02 -6.34
N PRO A 169 12.61 19.43 -6.90
CA PRO A 169 13.69 20.20 -7.55
C PRO A 169 13.18 21.09 -8.69
N GLY A 170 12.08 20.73 -9.35
CA GLY A 170 11.42 21.57 -10.36
C GLY A 170 10.96 22.93 -9.82
N THR A 171 10.41 22.98 -8.60
CA THR A 171 9.98 24.23 -7.94
C THR A 171 11.18 25.12 -7.62
N LEU A 172 12.28 24.54 -7.15
CA LEU A 172 13.56 25.24 -6.90
C LEU A 172 14.14 25.82 -8.20
N ILE A 173 14.12 25.06 -9.29
CA ILE A 173 14.60 25.51 -10.61
C ILE A 173 13.75 26.69 -11.10
N CYS A 174 12.42 26.60 -11.01
CA CYS A 174 11.53 27.72 -11.35
C CYS A 174 11.80 28.97 -10.51
N LEU A 175 11.92 28.83 -9.18
CA LEU A 175 12.26 29.94 -8.28
C LEU A 175 13.61 30.56 -8.63
N SER A 176 14.62 29.75 -8.97
CA SER A 176 15.93 30.26 -9.39
C SER A 176 15.86 31.05 -10.70
N GLY A 177 15.09 30.58 -11.69
CA GLY A 177 14.87 31.28 -12.96
C GLY A 177 14.15 32.62 -12.78
N ILE A 178 13.13 32.66 -11.91
CA ILE A 178 12.42 33.90 -11.54
C ILE A 178 13.39 34.87 -10.84
N SER A 179 14.19 34.40 -9.90
CA SER A 179 15.17 35.21 -9.16
C SER A 179 16.19 35.88 -10.09
N LEU A 180 16.72 35.11 -11.06
CA LEU A 180 17.64 35.60 -12.09
C LEU A 180 16.98 36.62 -13.03
N ALA A 181 15.71 36.41 -13.40
CA ALA A 181 14.95 37.37 -14.19
C ALA A 181 14.74 38.70 -13.45
N PHE A 182 14.38 38.65 -12.16
CA PHE A 182 14.22 39.84 -11.31
C PHE A 182 15.54 40.61 -11.14
N TYR A 183 16.62 39.90 -10.84
CA TYR A 183 17.96 40.50 -10.78
C TYR A 183 18.33 41.20 -12.09
N GLY A 184 18.02 40.58 -13.22
CA GLY A 184 18.18 41.18 -14.53
C GLY A 184 17.36 42.46 -14.71
N PHE A 185 16.10 42.49 -14.29
CA PHE A 185 15.28 43.69 -14.38
C PHE A 185 15.79 44.84 -13.51
N LEU A 186 16.20 44.56 -12.27
CA LEU A 186 16.66 45.58 -11.32
C LEU A 186 18.02 46.17 -11.69
N THR A 187 18.92 45.40 -12.30
CA THR A 187 20.27 45.85 -12.69
C THR A 187 20.32 46.52 -14.06
N LYS A 188 19.17 46.74 -14.70
CA LYS A 188 19.10 47.38 -16.01
C LYS A 188 19.55 48.85 -15.88
N PRO A 189 20.64 49.27 -16.55
CA PRO A 189 21.13 50.64 -16.41
C PRO A 189 20.05 51.61 -16.90
N ALA A 190 19.74 52.60 -16.07
CA ALA A 190 18.83 53.68 -16.44
C ALA A 190 19.32 54.30 -17.75
N LYS A 191 18.46 54.27 -18.79
CA LYS A 191 18.74 55.00 -20.03
C LYS A 191 18.96 56.45 -19.64
N LYS A 192 20.19 56.97 -19.78
CA LYS A 192 20.41 58.42 -19.80
C LYS A 192 19.55 58.96 -20.94
N ARG A 193 18.47 59.68 -20.59
CA ARG A 193 17.74 60.52 -21.54
C ARG A 193 18.78 61.50 -22.10
N ARG A 194 19.09 61.33 -23.39
CA ARG A 194 19.64 62.40 -24.23
C ARG A 194 18.46 63.06 -24.89
#